data_AF-A0A9J7EE60-F1
#
_entry.id   AF-A0A9J7EE60-F1
#
_cell.length_a   1.000
_cell.length_b   1.000
_cell.length_c   1.000
_cell.angle_alpha   90.00
_cell.angle_beta   90.00
_cell.angle_gamma   90.00
#
_symmetry.space_group_name_H-M   'P 1'
#
loop_
_entity.id
_entity.type
_entity.pdbx_description
1 polymer ?
#
loop_
_entity_poly.entity_id
_entity_poly.type
_entity_poly.pdbx_seq_one_letter_code
_entity_poly.pdbx_strand_id
1 'polypeptide(L)'
;MASGKAAFSILCMYHISSSNVKKISRMEPPPVDEAAEKTISDYLRSWGLEAYIPKFLEESIDVETLQMLSEADLKDLVPIIGHQAKLTTQIKLLTNIMSNAFENTVSNNNNN
;
A
#
# COMPACT_ATOMS: atom_id res chain seq x y z
N MET A 1 -52.35 -18.38 -13.52
CA MET A 1 -51.71 -17.16 -14.05
C MET A 1 -51.57 -16.16 -12.92
N ALA A 2 -50.36 -15.91 -12.46
CA ALA A 2 -49.93 -14.67 -11.80
C ALA A 2 -48.42 -14.80 -11.52
N SER A 3 -47.65 -14.43 -12.53
CA SER A 3 -46.22 -14.14 -12.46
C SER A 3 -46.01 -12.82 -11.74
N GLY A 4 -45.19 -12.80 -10.70
CA GLY A 4 -44.69 -11.58 -10.06
C GLY A 4 -43.24 -11.80 -9.64
N LYS A 5 -42.31 -11.19 -10.37
CA LYS A 5 -40.87 -11.22 -10.08
C LYS A 5 -40.50 -10.19 -8.99
N ALA A 6 -39.37 -10.51 -8.35
CA ALA A 6 -38.37 -9.61 -7.76
C ALA A 6 -38.60 -9.10 -6.32
N ALA A 7 -37.70 -9.52 -5.42
CA ALA A 7 -36.81 -8.59 -4.72
C ALA A 7 -35.66 -9.40 -4.07
N PHE A 8 -34.44 -9.16 -4.53
CA PHE A 8 -33.22 -9.54 -3.83
C PHE A 8 -33.21 -8.84 -2.47
N SER A 9 -33.19 -9.59 -1.38
CA SER A 9 -32.88 -9.04 -0.06
C SER A 9 -31.57 -9.63 0.43
N ILE A 10 -30.59 -8.74 0.43
CA ILE A 10 -29.21 -8.89 0.86
C ILE A 10 -29.19 -9.10 2.38
N LEU A 11 -28.53 -10.19 2.79
CA LEU A 11 -27.57 -10.20 3.91
C LEU A 11 -28.10 -10.20 5.35
N CYS A 12 -27.28 -10.82 6.20
CA CYS A 12 -27.28 -10.77 7.67
C CYS A 12 -28.16 -11.78 8.41
N MET A 13 -27.90 -13.08 8.22
CA MET A 13 -28.26 -14.14 9.17
C MET A 13 -27.04 -14.97 9.59
N TYR A 14 -26.07 -14.34 10.25
CA TYR A 14 -25.09 -15.01 11.13
C TYR A 14 -24.94 -14.12 12.37
N HIS A 15 -25.74 -14.36 13.41
CA HIS A 15 -25.51 -15.27 14.54
C HIS A 15 -24.65 -14.66 15.66
N ILE A 16 -25.38 -14.15 16.66
CA ILE A 16 -25.18 -14.25 18.11
C ILE A 16 -23.89 -13.68 18.75
N SER A 17 -24.11 -12.58 19.48
CA SER A 17 -23.53 -12.13 20.75
C SER A 17 -22.42 -12.97 21.42
N SER A 18 -21.27 -12.37 21.78
CA SER A 18 -21.11 -11.60 23.02
C SER A 18 -19.63 -11.33 23.37
N SER A 19 -19.38 -10.08 23.75
CA SER A 19 -18.50 -9.62 24.84
C SER A 19 -16.99 -9.40 24.62
N ASN A 20 -16.63 -8.14 24.94
CA ASN A 20 -15.31 -7.58 25.25
C ASN A 20 -14.37 -7.24 24.09
N VAL A 21 -14.58 -6.09 23.46
CA VAL A 21 -13.45 -5.19 23.17
C VAL A 21 -13.85 -3.74 23.38
N LYS A 22 -13.00 -3.07 24.15
CA LYS A 22 -13.09 -1.71 24.63
C LYS A 22 -13.26 -0.75 23.46
N LYS A 23 -14.33 0.03 23.48
CA LYS A 23 -14.38 1.47 23.20
C LYS A 23 -13.16 2.01 22.42
N ILE A 24 -13.04 1.68 21.13
CA ILE A 24 -12.23 2.48 20.21
C ILE A 24 -13.16 3.57 19.69
N SER A 25 -13.05 4.70 20.38
CA SER A 25 -13.55 5.99 19.96
C SER A 25 -13.36 6.16 18.47
N ARG A 26 -14.43 6.58 17.80
CA ARG A 26 -14.41 7.39 16.58
C ARG A 26 -13.14 8.23 16.55
N MET A 27 -12.18 7.84 15.73
CA MET A 27 -11.18 8.74 15.17
C MET A 27 -11.54 8.81 13.70
N GLU A 28 -12.12 9.95 13.31
CA GLU A 28 -11.99 10.37 11.93
C GLU A 28 -10.49 10.30 11.58
N PRO A 29 -10.13 9.80 10.38
CA PRO A 29 -8.73 9.83 9.98
C PRO A 29 -8.22 11.26 10.19
N PRO A 30 -7.09 11.44 10.90
CA PRO A 30 -6.57 12.76 11.20
C PRO A 30 -6.45 13.57 9.90
N PRO A 31 -6.69 14.89 9.94
CA PRO A 31 -6.42 15.75 8.80
C PRO A 31 -4.95 15.53 8.43
N VAL A 32 -4.72 14.96 7.24
CA VAL A 32 -3.38 14.57 6.82
C VAL A 32 -2.63 15.86 6.51
N ASP A 33 -1.95 16.38 7.54
CA ASP A 33 -1.03 17.48 7.41
C ASP A 33 0.05 17.14 6.36
N GLU A 34 0.37 18.17 5.60
CA GLU A 34 1.02 18.26 4.30
C GLU A 34 2.52 17.89 4.28
N ALA A 35 2.91 16.76 4.90
CA ALA A 35 4.27 16.19 4.81
C ALA A 35 4.33 14.69 5.19
N ALA A 36 3.27 13.93 4.97
CA ALA A 36 3.26 12.51 5.28
C ALA A 36 4.23 11.74 4.36
N GLU A 37 5.22 11.07 4.95
CA GLU A 37 6.04 10.08 4.27
C GLU A 37 5.13 9.07 3.58
N LYS A 38 5.28 8.91 2.26
CA LYS A 38 4.44 8.00 1.47
C LYS A 38 4.67 6.57 1.93
N THR A 39 3.59 5.87 2.28
CA THR A 39 3.66 4.48 2.70
C THR A 39 3.86 3.54 1.51
N ILE A 40 4.26 2.29 1.77
CA ILE A 40 4.35 1.25 0.72
C ILE A 40 3.01 1.06 -0.02
N SER A 41 1.89 1.22 0.68
CA SER A 41 0.55 1.11 0.09
C SER A 41 0.27 2.24 -0.90
N ASP A 42 0.74 3.46 -0.60
CA ASP A 42 0.58 4.62 -1.49
C ASP A 42 1.38 4.44 -2.78
N TYR A 43 2.60 3.92 -2.68
CA TYR A 43 3.43 3.60 -3.85
C TYR A 43 2.79 2.51 -4.71
N LEU A 44 2.40 1.38 -4.11
CA LEU A 44 1.77 0.28 -4.86
C LEU A 44 0.47 0.74 -5.54
N ARG A 45 -0.36 1.55 -4.88
CA ARG A 45 -1.55 2.14 -5.51
C ARG A 45 -1.20 3.11 -6.65
N SER A 46 -0.21 3.99 -6.44
CA SER A 46 0.26 4.91 -7.49
C SER A 46 0.81 4.16 -8.71
N TRP A 47 1.36 2.97 -8.51
CA TRP A 47 1.87 2.12 -9.58
C TRP A 47 0.81 1.18 -10.18
N GLY A 48 -0.45 1.23 -9.71
CA GLY A 48 -1.51 0.33 -10.16
C GLY A 48 -1.25 -1.14 -9.80
N LEU A 49 -0.58 -1.37 -8.68
CA LEU A 49 -0.21 -2.68 -8.10
C LEU A 49 -0.94 -2.90 -6.77
N GLU A 50 -2.05 -2.21 -6.53
CA GLU A 50 -2.81 -2.25 -5.28
C GLU A 50 -3.29 -3.65 -4.87
N ALA A 51 -3.50 -4.53 -5.85
CA ALA A 51 -3.86 -5.92 -5.63
C ALA A 51 -2.81 -6.70 -4.82
N TYR A 52 -1.55 -6.24 -4.82
CA TYR A 52 -0.47 -6.87 -4.08
C TYR A 52 -0.27 -6.30 -2.68
N ILE A 53 -0.94 -5.19 -2.31
CA ILE A 53 -0.81 -4.55 -0.99
C ILE A 53 -0.97 -5.56 0.16
N PRO A 54 -1.99 -6.44 0.19
CA PRO A 54 -2.15 -7.39 1.29
C PRO A 54 -0.93 -8.29 1.48
N LYS A 55 -0.31 -8.72 0.37
CA LYS A 55 0.86 -9.60 0.39
C LYS A 55 2.12 -8.88 0.89
N PHE A 56 2.31 -7.63 0.47
CA PHE A 56 3.42 -6.81 0.97
C PHE A 56 3.29 -6.53 2.47
N LEU A 57 2.06 -6.34 2.97
CA LEU A 57 1.81 -6.15 4.41
C LEU A 57 1.98 -7.44 5.21
N GLU A 58 1.52 -8.58 4.69
CA GLU A 58 1.68 -9.90 5.32
C GLU A 58 3.15 -10.27 5.51
N GLU A 59 3.97 -10.00 4.49
CA GLU A 59 5.42 -10.22 4.51
C GLU A 59 6.20 -9.11 5.23
N SER A 60 5.51 -8.14 5.83
CA SER A 60 6.11 -6.99 6.54
C SER A 60 7.11 -6.19 5.69
N ILE A 61 6.77 -5.99 4.41
CA ILE A 61 7.59 -5.23 3.46
C ILE A 61 7.20 -3.75 3.51
N ASP A 62 8.17 -2.93 3.88
CA ASP A 62 8.14 -1.47 3.92
C ASP A 62 8.94 -0.86 2.75
N VAL A 63 9.06 0.47 2.72
CA VAL A 63 9.70 1.20 1.60
C VAL A 63 11.23 1.02 1.59
N GLU A 64 11.87 0.84 2.75
CA GLU A 64 13.30 0.53 2.83
C GLU A 64 13.56 -0.90 2.38
N THR A 65 12.82 -1.86 2.94
CA THR A 65 13.00 -3.28 2.58
C THR A 65 12.65 -3.57 1.13
N LEU A 66 11.68 -2.86 0.54
CA LEU A 66 11.34 -2.94 -0.88
C LEU A 66 12.57 -2.79 -1.80
N GLN A 67 13.50 -1.90 -1.44
CA GLN A 67 14.70 -1.61 -2.24
C GLN A 67 15.79 -2.67 -2.09
N MET A 68 15.68 -3.52 -1.08
CA MET A 68 16.63 -4.60 -0.77
C MET A 68 16.21 -5.95 -1.36
N LEU A 69 14.98 -6.06 -1.86
CA LEU A 69 14.45 -7.31 -2.42
C LEU A 69 15.21 -7.73 -3.68
N SER A 70 15.53 -9.01 -3.75
CA SER A 70 16.13 -9.62 -4.93
C SER A 70 15.10 -9.87 -6.03
N GLU A 71 15.57 -10.15 -7.25
CA GLU A 71 14.66 -10.51 -8.36
C GLU A 71 13.84 -11.78 -8.06
N ALA A 72 14.38 -12.71 -7.27
CA ALA A 72 13.66 -13.90 -6.85
C ALA A 72 12.48 -13.53 -5.93
N ASP A 73 12.73 -12.69 -4.92
CA ASP A 73 11.69 -12.23 -3.99
C ASP A 73 10.58 -11.47 -4.72
N LEU A 74 10.94 -10.63 -5.69
CA LEU A 74 9.98 -9.90 -6.51
C LEU A 74 9.11 -10.84 -7.37
N LYS A 75 9.67 -11.94 -7.87
CA LYS A 75 8.91 -12.97 -8.61
C LYS A 75 7.93 -13.70 -7.71
N ASP A 76 8.35 -14.02 -6.48
CA ASP A 76 7.48 -14.65 -5.50
C ASP A 76 6.34 -13.72 -5.10
N LEU A 77 6.62 -12.44 -4.84
CA LEU A 77 5.61 -11.43 -4.49
C LEU A 77 4.64 -11.17 -5.64
N VAL A 78 5.17 -10.94 -6.83
CA VAL A 78 4.41 -10.55 -8.02
C VAL A 78 4.65 -11.58 -9.12
N PRO A 79 3.83 -12.63 -9.28
CA PRO A 79 4.11 -13.70 -10.26
C PRO A 79 3.84 -13.31 -11.73
N ILE A 80 3.13 -12.19 -11.97
CA ILE A 80 2.81 -11.73 -13.33
C ILE A 80 3.99 -10.95 -13.91
N ILE A 81 4.60 -11.47 -14.98
CA ILE A 81 5.82 -10.91 -15.62
C ILE A 81 5.68 -9.42 -15.94
N GLY A 82 4.55 -8.98 -16.49
CA GLY A 82 4.31 -7.57 -16.81
C GLY A 82 4.28 -6.67 -15.56
N HIS A 83 3.71 -7.16 -14.46
CA HIS A 83 3.66 -6.44 -13.19
C HIS A 83 5.04 -6.43 -12.51
N GLN A 84 5.82 -7.51 -12.61
CA GLN A 84 7.21 -7.56 -12.14
C GLN A 84 8.04 -6.49 -12.82
N ALA A 85 8.03 -6.44 -14.16
CA ALA A 85 8.79 -5.47 -14.93
C ALA A 85 8.43 -4.03 -14.53
N LYS A 86 7.14 -3.77 -14.28
CA LYS A 86 6.66 -2.48 -13.79
C LYS A 86 7.22 -2.19 -12.39
N LEU A 87 7.06 -3.11 -11.45
CA LEU A 87 7.54 -2.96 -10.08
C LEU A 87 9.05 -2.71 -10.03
N THR A 88 9.84 -3.53 -10.71
CA THR A 88 11.31 -3.36 -10.78
C THR A 88 11.71 -2.01 -11.34
N THR A 89 11.02 -1.52 -12.37
CA THR A 89 11.28 -0.18 -12.94
C THR A 89 10.99 0.91 -11.92
N GLN A 90 9.88 0.80 -11.18
CA GLN A 90 9.50 1.79 -10.19
C GLN A 90 10.42 1.80 -8.96
N ILE A 91 10.87 0.63 -8.50
CA ILE A 91 11.86 0.51 -7.42
C ILE A 91 13.16 1.22 -7.81
N LYS A 92 13.67 1.01 -9.03
CA LYS A 92 14.87 1.69 -9.53
C LYS A 92 14.72 3.21 -9.55
N LEU A 93 13.56 3.71 -10.00
CA LEU A 93 13.27 5.15 -9.99
C LEU A 93 13.23 5.69 -8.57
N LEU A 94 12.56 4.97 -7.67
CA LEU A 94 12.42 5.33 -6.26
C LEU A 94 13.79 5.41 -5.56
N THR A 95 14.66 4.41 -5.73
CA THR A 95 16.05 4.42 -5.22
C THR A 95 16.86 5.58 -5.78
N ASN A 96 16.73 5.88 -7.07
CA ASN A 96 17.41 7.02 -7.69
C ASN A 96 16.95 8.35 -7.08
N ILE A 97 15.64 8.54 -6.87
CA ILE A 97 15.08 9.75 -6.24
C ILE A 97 15.62 9.90 -4.82
N MET A 98 15.62 8.84 -4.02
CA MET A 98 16.11 8.90 -2.65
C MET A 98 17.62 9.15 -2.57
N SER A 99 18.41 8.57 -3.46
CA SER A 99 19.85 8.85 -3.55
C SER A 99 20.13 10.32 -3.90
N ASN A 100 19.39 10.88 -4.85
CA ASN A 100 19.55 12.28 -5.26
C ASN A 100 19.00 13.29 -4.24
N ALA A 101 18.01 12.89 -3.43
CA ALA A 101 17.49 13.73 -2.36
C ALA A 101 18.55 14.00 -1.28
N PHE A 102 19.48 13.06 -1.05
CA PHE A 102 20.58 13.24 -0.10
C PHE A 102 21.60 14.29 -0.56
N GLU A 103 21.98 14.30 -1.85
CA GLU A 103 23.03 15.18 -2.37
C GLU A 103 22.65 16.67 -2.34
N ASN A 104 21.38 17.00 -2.52
CA ASN A 104 20.90 18.39 -2.53
C ASN A 104 20.92 19.07 -1.16
N THR A 105 21.09 18.33 -0.06
CA THR A 105 21.16 18.91 1.30
C THR A 105 22.59 19.30 1.72
N VAL A 106 23.61 18.71 1.10
CA VAL A 106 25.02 18.91 1.47
C VAL A 106 25.65 20.10 0.73
N SER A 107 25.16 20.46 -0.46
CA SER A 107 25.73 21.55 -1.27
C SER A 107 25.24 22.97 -0.93
N ASN A 108 24.25 23.16 -0.05
CA ASN A 108 23.67 24.48 0.24
C ASN A 108 24.20 25.15 1.53
N ASN A 109 25.46 24.94 1.91
CA ASN A 109 25.99 25.53 3.16
C ASN A 109 27.41 26.11 3.07
N ASN A 110 27.84 26.55 1.88
CA ASN A 110 29.08 27.30 1.70
C ASN A 110 28.82 28.50 0.80
N ASN A 111 28.19 29.55 1.34
CA ASN A 111 28.20 30.92 0.80
C ASN A 111 27.65 31.89 1.87
N ASN A 112 28.49 32.24 2.86
CA ASN A 112 28.53 33.59 3.44
C ASN A 112 29.84 33.80 4.22
#